data_AF-A0A8T9FQV9-F1
#
_entry.id   AF-A0A8T9FQV9-F1
#
_cell.length_a   1.000
_cell.length_b   1.000
_cell.length_c   1.000
_cell.angle_alpha   90.00
_cell.angle_beta   90.00
_cell.angle_gamma   90.00
#
_symmetry.space_group_name_H-M   'P 1'
#
loop_
_entity.id
_entity.type
_entity.pdbx_description
1 polymer ?
#
loop_
_entity_poly.entity_id
_entity_poly.type
_entity_poly.pdbx_seq_one_letter_code
_entity_poly.pdbx_strand_id
1 'polypeptide(L)'
;MRISTDGKTLLRSSLIVLSALFATMALTLPARPAFALSELKKEEGELPQKPAEGEKAAPVEEEQENAAPVELPQPDPLIRKRDSVTEPTDEPAVTDDKPAEEEPQEPVEVIYDIEKAPEPVRRMRQLIVEAAASGDIERLRPLLGKGVTETQVSMVESQEGPVETLKGQSGDSDGIEVLAILLDVLATGYVHVGQGTPDEMYVWPYFTAKPLAGLTPPEKVELLRIVTAGDFADMQEFGSYNFYRVGIAPDGQWKFFVTGD
;
A
#
# COMPACT_ATOMS: atom_id res chain seq x y z
N MET A 1 -69.26 -41.94 -18.19
CA MET A 1 -69.79 -42.62 -19.40
C MET A 1 -68.74 -42.49 -20.53
N ARG A 2 -68.85 -43.27 -21.62
CA ARG A 2 -67.85 -43.40 -22.72
C ARG A 2 -67.40 -42.03 -23.27
N ILE A 3 -66.09 -41.71 -23.40
CA ILE A 3 -65.04 -42.15 -24.37
C ILE A 3 -65.18 -41.54 -25.78
N SER A 4 -64.18 -40.72 -26.17
CA SER A 4 -63.50 -40.66 -27.49
C SER A 4 -62.24 -39.78 -27.35
N THR A 5 -61.01 -40.24 -27.63
CA THR A 5 -60.22 -40.10 -28.90
C THR A 5 -60.04 -38.65 -29.39
N ASP A 6 -58.87 -38.18 -29.85
CA ASP A 6 -57.60 -38.83 -30.26
C ASP A 6 -56.41 -37.84 -30.01
N GLY A 7 -55.12 -38.18 -30.11
CA GLY A 7 -54.49 -39.42 -30.58
C GLY A 7 -52.98 -39.55 -30.35
N LYS A 8 -52.36 -40.48 -31.09
CA LYS A 8 -50.96 -40.95 -30.99
C LYS A 8 -50.03 -40.07 -31.87
N THR A 9 -48.69 -40.06 -31.77
CA THR A 9 -47.70 -41.17 -31.82
C THR A 9 -46.41 -40.83 -31.06
N LEU A 10 -45.95 -41.62 -30.10
CA LEU A 10 -45.18 -42.89 -30.20
C LEU A 10 -43.68 -42.73 -30.56
N LEU A 11 -42.84 -43.19 -29.63
CA LEU A 11 -41.38 -43.28 -29.75
C LEU A 11 -40.94 -44.28 -30.84
N ARG A 12 -39.74 -44.08 -31.39
CA ARG A 12 -38.89 -45.18 -31.90
C ARG A 12 -37.41 -44.96 -31.56
N SER A 13 -36.80 -45.96 -30.93
CA SER A 13 -35.37 -46.03 -30.62
C SER A 13 -34.75 -47.23 -31.33
N SER A 14 -33.64 -47.06 -32.04
CA SER A 14 -32.56 -48.04 -32.32
C SER A 14 -31.50 -47.32 -33.17
N LEU A 15 -30.19 -47.25 -32.86
CA LEU A 15 -29.18 -48.30 -32.69
C LEU A 15 -28.88 -49.13 -33.96
N ILE A 16 -27.79 -48.72 -34.63
CA ILE A 16 -26.77 -49.43 -35.48
C ILE A 16 -25.72 -48.31 -35.83
N VAL A 17 -24.39 -48.36 -35.66
CA VAL A 17 -23.33 -49.35 -35.32
C VAL A 17 -22.53 -49.93 -36.52
N LEU A 18 -21.38 -49.30 -36.87
CA LEU A 18 -19.99 -49.87 -36.82
C LEU A 18 -18.99 -49.34 -37.90
N SER A 19 -17.79 -48.87 -37.47
CA SER A 19 -16.49 -48.74 -38.19
C SER A 19 -16.37 -47.88 -39.47
N ALA A 20 -15.20 -47.40 -39.93
CA ALA A 20 -13.78 -47.49 -39.50
C ALA A 20 -13.08 -46.10 -39.73
N LEU A 21 -12.26 -45.52 -38.84
CA LEU A 21 -10.87 -45.81 -38.41
C LEU A 21 -9.79 -45.00 -39.19
N PHE A 22 -8.70 -44.62 -38.50
CA PHE A 22 -7.56 -43.75 -38.91
C PHE A 22 -7.87 -42.23 -38.97
N ALA A 23 -6.96 -41.30 -38.62
CA ALA A 23 -5.56 -41.43 -38.18
C ALA A 23 -5.21 -40.50 -36.99
N THR A 24 -4.08 -40.75 -36.34
CA THR A 24 -3.56 -40.03 -35.16
C THR A 24 -2.62 -38.88 -35.51
N MET A 25 -2.64 -37.79 -34.74
CA MET A 25 -1.42 -37.04 -34.36
C MET A 25 -1.65 -36.29 -33.04
N ALA A 26 -0.66 -36.30 -32.15
CA ALA A 26 -0.71 -35.61 -30.86
C ALA A 26 0.52 -34.72 -30.68
N LEU A 27 0.31 -33.45 -30.34
CA LEU A 27 1.36 -32.54 -29.85
C LEU A 27 0.96 -32.00 -28.48
N THR A 28 1.63 -32.48 -27.44
CA THR A 28 1.57 -31.94 -26.08
C THR A 28 2.94 -31.37 -25.73
N LEU A 29 3.09 -30.05 -25.81
CA LEU A 29 4.33 -29.34 -25.47
C LEU A 29 4.33 -28.96 -23.98
N PRO A 30 5.26 -29.47 -23.15
CA PRO A 30 5.42 -29.00 -21.78
C PRO A 30 6.24 -27.71 -21.73
N ALA A 31 5.58 -26.58 -21.52
CA ALA A 31 6.29 -25.33 -21.21
C ALA A 31 6.98 -25.44 -19.84
N ARG A 32 8.26 -25.06 -19.77
CA ARG A 32 9.03 -24.86 -18.52
C ARG A 32 9.71 -23.48 -18.58
N PRO A 33 9.89 -22.80 -17.44
CA PRO A 33 10.36 -21.42 -17.43
C PRO A 33 11.84 -21.32 -17.85
N ALA A 34 12.13 -20.38 -18.74
CA ALA A 34 13.49 -19.96 -19.06
C ALA A 34 13.90 -18.83 -18.11
N PHE A 35 14.64 -19.15 -17.05
CA PHE A 35 15.30 -18.16 -16.21
C PHE A 35 16.50 -17.57 -16.97
N ALA A 36 16.29 -16.46 -17.67
CA ALA A 36 17.34 -15.73 -18.37
C ALA A 36 18.18 -14.93 -17.38
N LEU A 37 19.19 -15.57 -16.79
CA LEU A 37 20.29 -14.87 -16.11
C LEU A 37 21.20 -14.26 -17.19
N SER A 38 21.15 -12.93 -17.34
CA SER A 38 22.07 -12.21 -18.22
C SER A 38 23.48 -12.20 -17.62
N GLU A 39 24.34 -13.12 -18.06
CA GLU A 39 25.78 -13.04 -17.79
C GLU A 39 26.35 -11.78 -18.44
N LEU A 40 26.90 -10.87 -17.61
CA LEU A 40 27.61 -9.69 -18.09
C LEU A 40 28.95 -10.13 -18.70
N LYS A 41 29.00 -10.21 -20.03
CA LYS A 41 30.25 -10.52 -20.75
C LYS A 41 31.24 -9.37 -20.59
N LYS A 42 32.25 -9.57 -19.74
CA LYS A 42 33.42 -8.70 -19.63
C LYS A 42 34.30 -8.87 -20.87
N GLU A 43 34.58 -7.79 -21.58
CA GLU A 43 35.57 -7.77 -22.67
C GLU A 43 36.73 -6.83 -22.31
N GLU A 44 37.94 -7.39 -22.28
CA GLU A 44 39.23 -6.71 -22.11
C GLU A 44 40.16 -7.21 -23.22
N GLY A 45 40.92 -6.33 -23.88
CA GLY A 45 42.04 -6.71 -24.76
C GLY A 45 41.89 -6.42 -26.26
N GLU A 46 42.25 -5.20 -26.70
CA GLU A 46 43.48 -4.93 -27.49
C GLU A 46 44.16 -6.10 -28.27
N LEU A 47 44.68 -6.00 -29.51
CA LEU A 47 45.27 -4.92 -30.34
C LEU A 47 45.27 -5.36 -31.87
N PRO A 48 46.14 -4.92 -32.83
CA PRO A 48 45.93 -3.79 -33.77
C PRO A 48 46.13 -4.11 -35.29
N GLN A 49 45.95 -3.13 -36.21
CA GLN A 49 46.93 -2.67 -37.26
C GLN A 49 46.35 -1.82 -38.45
N LYS A 50 46.67 -0.51 -38.42
CA LYS A 50 47.10 0.47 -39.49
C LYS A 50 47.30 0.02 -40.97
N PRO A 51 47.51 0.98 -41.92
CA PRO A 51 46.80 2.23 -42.32
C PRO A 51 46.27 2.09 -43.79
N ALA A 52 45.72 3.07 -44.53
CA ALA A 52 45.67 4.55 -44.53
C ALA A 52 44.40 5.01 -45.33
N GLU A 53 44.15 6.24 -45.84
CA GLU A 53 44.85 7.53 -45.90
C GLU A 53 43.86 8.69 -46.18
N GLY A 54 44.25 9.95 -45.91
CA GLY A 54 43.97 11.12 -46.78
C GLY A 54 42.60 11.84 -46.77
N GLU A 55 42.46 12.88 -45.94
CA GLU A 55 42.13 14.25 -46.41
C GLU A 55 42.46 15.34 -45.36
N LYS A 56 42.33 16.64 -45.72
CA LYS A 56 42.71 17.81 -44.89
C LYS A 56 41.49 18.39 -44.15
N ALA A 57 41.48 18.62 -42.83
CA ALA A 57 42.33 19.44 -41.94
C ALA A 57 41.80 20.88 -41.71
N ALA A 58 41.33 21.13 -40.49
CA ALA A 58 41.08 22.41 -39.83
C ALA A 58 41.31 22.23 -38.30
N PRO A 59 41.59 23.28 -37.50
CA PRO A 59 42.30 23.11 -36.22
C PRO A 59 41.43 22.71 -35.03
N VAL A 60 42.10 22.14 -34.02
CA VAL A 60 41.65 22.08 -32.62
C VAL A 60 42.49 23.08 -31.84
N GLU A 61 41.88 23.88 -30.97
CA GLU A 61 42.60 24.79 -30.07
C GLU A 61 43.07 24.04 -28.81
N GLU A 62 44.32 24.25 -28.39
CA GLU A 62 44.87 23.71 -27.15
C GLU A 62 44.65 24.71 -26.00
N GLU A 63 43.73 24.40 -25.08
CA GLU A 63 43.77 24.97 -23.73
C GLU A 63 44.02 23.85 -22.71
N GLN A 64 45.25 23.83 -22.18
CA GLN A 64 45.59 23.04 -21.01
C GLN A 64 45.35 23.87 -19.75
N GLU A 65 44.30 23.60 -18.97
CA GLU A 65 44.26 24.08 -17.58
C GLU A 65 43.89 23.00 -16.56
N ASN A 66 44.96 22.40 -16.03
CA ASN A 66 45.19 21.92 -14.67
C ASN A 66 43.98 21.44 -13.82
N ALA A 67 44.00 20.17 -13.43
CA ALA A 67 42.97 19.59 -12.56
C ALA A 67 43.19 19.91 -11.07
N ALA A 68 42.12 20.29 -10.38
CA ALA A 68 42.00 20.26 -8.93
C ALA A 68 40.58 19.78 -8.53
N PRO A 69 40.42 18.79 -7.63
CA PRO A 69 39.09 18.39 -7.16
C PRO A 69 38.43 19.50 -6.33
N VAL A 70 37.14 19.76 -6.58
CA VAL A 70 36.34 20.65 -5.73
C VAL A 70 35.90 19.88 -4.48
N GLU A 71 36.59 20.12 -3.37
CA GLU A 71 36.26 19.53 -2.07
C GLU A 71 35.14 20.34 -1.40
N LEU A 72 33.96 19.74 -1.25
CA LEU A 72 32.79 20.39 -0.64
C LEU A 72 32.92 20.35 0.91
N PRO A 73 32.86 21.51 1.61
CA PRO A 73 32.98 21.55 3.06
C PRO A 73 31.74 20.96 3.74
N GLN A 74 31.96 20.13 4.77
CA GLN A 74 30.89 19.63 5.63
C GLN A 74 30.50 20.69 6.68
N PRO A 75 29.22 20.78 7.09
CA PRO A 75 28.76 21.74 8.09
C PRO A 75 29.14 21.32 9.53
N ASP A 76 29.55 22.30 10.35
CA ASP A 76 29.90 22.08 11.76
C ASP A 76 28.70 21.71 12.65
N PRO A 77 28.86 20.79 13.62
CA PRO A 77 27.80 20.43 14.57
C PRO A 77 27.60 21.51 15.65
N LEU A 78 26.42 22.14 15.68
CA LEU A 78 26.08 23.24 16.61
C LEU A 78 25.74 22.80 18.05
N ILE A 79 26.64 22.04 18.70
CA ILE A 79 26.48 21.66 20.12
C ILE A 79 27.17 22.70 21.03
N ARG A 80 26.45 23.77 21.39
CA ARG A 80 26.93 24.74 22.40
C ARG A 80 26.60 24.28 23.82
N LYS A 81 27.45 23.41 24.36
CA LYS A 81 27.47 23.12 25.80
C LYS A 81 27.75 24.40 26.60
N ARG A 82 26.92 24.72 27.60
CA ARG A 82 27.18 25.72 28.63
C ARG A 82 26.86 25.11 29.98
N ASP A 83 27.89 24.90 30.78
CA ASP A 83 27.75 24.42 32.16
C ASP A 83 27.45 25.58 33.13
N SER A 84 26.79 25.25 34.25
CA SER A 84 26.69 26.03 35.51
C SER A 84 26.23 27.50 35.47
N VAL A 85 25.01 27.72 35.98
CA VAL A 85 24.80 28.62 37.12
C VAL A 85 24.03 27.82 38.18
N THR A 86 24.51 27.84 39.42
CA THR A 86 23.87 27.21 40.60
C THR A 86 23.48 28.28 41.61
N GLU A 87 22.32 28.12 42.24
CA GLU A 87 22.02 28.39 43.67
C GLU A 87 20.60 27.81 43.96
N PRO A 88 20.24 27.48 45.21
CA PRO A 88 19.17 26.49 45.48
C PRO A 88 17.82 27.08 45.93
N THR A 89 16.81 26.21 46.04
CA THR A 89 15.63 26.38 46.92
C THR A 89 15.15 24.99 47.35
N ASP A 90 14.84 24.82 48.63
CA ASP A 90 14.61 23.51 49.25
C ASP A 90 13.18 22.97 49.10
N GLU A 91 13.12 21.65 48.87
CA GLU A 91 12.08 20.67 49.29
C GLU A 91 10.59 20.83 48.91
N PRO A 92 9.80 19.73 48.94
CA PRO A 92 10.17 18.31 48.92
C PRO A 92 9.68 17.59 47.64
N ALA A 93 10.31 16.47 47.29
CA ALA A 93 9.82 15.61 46.22
C ALA A 93 8.59 14.80 46.66
N VAL A 94 7.59 14.68 45.79
CA VAL A 94 6.60 13.60 45.84
C VAL A 94 6.89 12.68 44.66
N THR A 95 7.62 11.59 44.93
CA THR A 95 8.00 10.60 43.92
C THR A 95 6.88 9.59 43.71
N ASP A 96 6.15 9.69 42.60
CA ASP A 96 5.36 8.57 42.08
C ASP A 96 5.19 8.60 40.53
N ASP A 97 6.19 9.14 39.81
CA ASP A 97 6.38 8.83 38.39
C ASP A 97 6.90 7.38 38.24
N LYS A 98 6.05 6.42 38.60
CA LYS A 98 6.16 5.07 38.05
C LYS A 98 5.63 5.15 36.62
N PRO A 99 6.42 4.80 35.59
CA PRO A 99 5.88 4.61 34.26
C PRO A 99 4.68 3.66 34.34
N ALA A 100 3.58 4.01 33.70
CA ALA A 100 2.49 3.06 33.51
C ALA A 100 3.06 1.88 32.72
N GLU A 101 3.24 0.74 33.38
CA GLU A 101 3.59 -0.50 32.70
C GLU A 101 2.40 -0.83 31.79
N GLU A 102 2.57 -0.57 30.49
CA GLU A 102 1.59 -0.95 29.48
C GLU A 102 1.35 -2.46 29.62
N GLU A 103 0.16 -2.84 30.12
CA GLU A 103 -0.16 -4.26 30.23
C GLU A 103 -0.08 -4.87 28.82
N PRO A 104 0.59 -6.03 28.67
CA PRO A 104 0.95 -6.54 27.36
C PRO A 104 -0.32 -6.88 26.58
N GLN A 105 -0.69 -5.99 25.66
CA GLN A 105 -1.86 -6.13 24.81
C GLN A 105 -1.79 -7.48 24.08
N GLU A 106 -2.86 -8.26 24.12
CA GLU A 106 -2.88 -9.56 23.44
C GLU A 106 -2.62 -9.35 21.94
N PRO A 107 -1.74 -10.14 21.29
CA PRO A 107 -1.35 -9.89 19.90
C PRO A 107 -2.56 -9.93 18.96
N VAL A 108 -2.94 -8.76 18.45
CA VAL A 108 -4.11 -8.59 17.58
C VAL A 108 -3.95 -9.41 16.30
N GLU A 109 -4.97 -10.20 15.93
CA GLU A 109 -4.90 -11.02 14.72
C GLU A 109 -4.81 -10.11 13.47
N VAL A 110 -3.69 -10.20 12.76
CA VAL A 110 -3.52 -9.57 11.45
C VAL A 110 -4.17 -10.44 10.40
N ILE A 111 -5.17 -9.88 9.71
CA ILE A 111 -5.99 -10.59 8.74
C ILE A 111 -5.71 -10.05 7.33
N TYR A 112 -5.12 -10.90 6.48
CA TYR A 112 -4.87 -10.59 5.06
C TYR A 112 -5.99 -11.04 4.12
N ASP A 113 -6.78 -12.04 4.53
CA ASP A 113 -7.91 -12.54 3.74
C ASP A 113 -9.14 -11.66 3.94
N ILE A 114 -9.57 -10.98 2.89
CA ILE A 114 -10.78 -10.16 2.93
C ILE A 114 -12.04 -11.00 3.16
N GLU A 115 -12.09 -12.27 2.71
CA GLU A 115 -13.29 -13.12 2.84
C GLU A 115 -13.63 -13.50 4.28
N LYS A 116 -12.70 -13.32 5.23
CA LYS A 116 -12.95 -13.40 6.68
C LYS A 116 -13.81 -12.25 7.23
N ALA A 117 -13.80 -11.06 6.60
CA ALA A 117 -14.60 -9.92 7.07
C ALA A 117 -16.10 -10.08 6.72
N PRO A 118 -17.04 -9.48 7.48
CA PRO A 118 -18.46 -9.50 7.17
C PRO A 118 -18.78 -8.97 5.77
N GLU A 119 -19.81 -9.51 5.10
CA GLU A 119 -20.20 -9.09 3.74
C GLU A 119 -20.37 -7.57 3.58
N PRO A 120 -20.99 -6.82 4.51
CA PRO A 120 -21.11 -5.37 4.39
C PRO A 120 -19.75 -4.65 4.37
N VAL A 121 -18.78 -5.15 5.13
CA VAL A 121 -17.40 -4.63 5.18
C VAL A 121 -16.67 -4.92 3.88
N ARG A 122 -16.78 -6.16 3.36
CA ARG A 122 -16.19 -6.53 2.05
C ARG A 122 -16.76 -5.68 0.92
N ARG A 123 -18.09 -5.51 0.93
CA ARG A 123 -18.84 -4.70 -0.03
C ARG A 123 -18.48 -3.22 0.03
N MET A 124 -18.35 -2.64 1.22
CA MET A 124 -17.92 -1.24 1.36
C MET A 124 -16.48 -1.06 0.88
N ARG A 125 -15.54 -1.92 1.30
CA ARG A 125 -14.15 -1.89 0.80
C ARG A 125 -14.09 -2.02 -0.73
N GLN A 126 -14.89 -2.92 -1.34
CA GLN A 126 -14.96 -3.05 -2.80
C GLN A 126 -15.43 -1.75 -3.46
N LEU A 127 -16.51 -1.12 -2.96
CA LEU A 127 -17.01 0.14 -3.50
C LEU A 127 -15.99 1.28 -3.40
N ILE A 128 -15.26 1.36 -2.28
CA ILE A 128 -14.18 2.35 -2.09
C ILE A 128 -13.05 2.12 -3.11
N VAL A 129 -12.62 0.86 -3.29
CA VAL A 129 -11.59 0.49 -4.27
C VAL A 129 -12.06 0.78 -5.71
N GLU A 130 -13.30 0.47 -6.08
CA GLU A 130 -13.87 0.75 -7.40
C GLU A 130 -14.10 2.25 -7.68
N ALA A 131 -14.27 3.05 -6.64
CA ALA A 131 -14.30 4.51 -6.74
C ALA A 131 -12.88 5.06 -6.93
N ALA A 132 -11.95 4.72 -6.03
CA ALA A 132 -10.58 5.24 -6.07
C ALA A 132 -9.81 4.82 -7.34
N ALA A 133 -9.93 3.56 -7.77
CA ALA A 133 -9.28 3.05 -8.97
C ALA A 133 -9.78 3.67 -10.29
N SER A 134 -10.80 4.53 -10.25
CA SER A 134 -11.27 5.29 -11.42
C SER A 134 -10.59 6.66 -11.59
N GLY A 135 -9.90 7.16 -10.56
CA GLY A 135 -9.32 8.52 -10.56
C GLY A 135 -10.35 9.66 -10.41
N ASP A 136 -11.62 9.36 -10.11
CA ASP A 136 -12.68 10.35 -9.92
C ASP A 136 -13.15 10.38 -8.45
N ILE A 137 -12.67 11.38 -7.70
CA ILE A 137 -12.93 11.53 -6.26
C ILE A 137 -14.41 11.77 -5.92
N GLU A 138 -15.21 12.28 -6.87
CA GLU A 138 -16.66 12.45 -6.68
C GLU A 138 -17.38 11.10 -6.48
N ARG A 139 -16.78 9.99 -6.92
CA ARG A 139 -17.32 8.63 -6.70
C ARG A 139 -17.19 8.15 -5.26
N LEU A 140 -16.40 8.82 -4.41
CA LEU A 140 -16.45 8.60 -2.96
C LEU A 140 -17.67 9.28 -2.31
N ARG A 141 -18.20 10.36 -2.89
CA ARG A 141 -19.33 11.13 -2.31
C ARG A 141 -20.58 10.30 -1.92
N PRO A 142 -21.02 9.27 -2.67
CA PRO A 142 -22.12 8.41 -2.23
C PRO A 142 -21.75 7.39 -1.14
N LEU A 143 -20.47 7.20 -0.83
CA LEU A 143 -19.97 6.26 0.17
C LEU A 143 -19.69 6.93 1.52
N LEU A 144 -19.28 8.21 1.51
CA LEU A 144 -18.83 9.01 2.65
C LEU A 144 -19.93 9.40 3.67
N GLY A 145 -21.12 8.79 3.61
CA GLY A 145 -22.25 9.08 4.50
C GLY A 145 -22.76 10.54 4.44
N LYS A 146 -23.59 10.94 5.43
CA LYS A 146 -23.99 12.33 5.69
C LYS A 146 -24.34 12.57 7.17
N GLY A 147 -24.02 13.74 7.71
CA GLY A 147 -24.38 14.14 9.07
C GLY A 147 -23.90 13.13 10.13
N VAL A 148 -24.81 12.55 10.92
CA VAL A 148 -24.44 11.59 12.00
C VAL A 148 -23.80 10.28 11.50
N THR A 149 -23.84 10.00 10.18
CA THR A 149 -23.13 8.86 9.58
C THR A 149 -22.03 9.28 8.59
N GLU A 150 -21.67 10.56 8.55
CA GLU A 150 -20.61 11.07 7.69
C GLU A 150 -19.26 10.44 8.06
N THR A 151 -18.47 10.08 7.05
CA THR A 151 -17.14 9.50 7.25
C THR A 151 -16.20 10.61 7.70
N GLN A 152 -15.53 10.41 8.84
CA GLN A 152 -14.50 11.33 9.29
C GLN A 152 -13.29 11.27 8.34
N VAL A 153 -12.97 12.38 7.68
CA VAL A 153 -11.83 12.48 6.75
C VAL A 153 -10.70 13.39 7.26
N SER A 154 -10.86 13.97 8.46
CA SER A 154 -9.86 14.81 9.11
C SER A 154 -9.97 14.68 10.63
N MET A 155 -8.84 14.81 11.33
CA MET A 155 -8.79 14.92 12.80
C MET A 155 -9.29 16.30 13.28
N VAL A 156 -9.23 17.31 12.41
CA VAL A 156 -9.78 18.67 12.64
C VAL A 156 -11.08 18.82 11.86
N GLU A 157 -12.14 19.33 12.50
CA GLU A 157 -13.43 19.59 11.84
C GLU A 157 -13.29 20.58 10.68
N SER A 158 -13.81 20.20 9.51
CA SER A 158 -13.91 21.07 8.34
C SER A 158 -15.33 21.62 8.21
N GLN A 159 -15.47 22.84 7.68
CA GLN A 159 -16.76 23.37 7.21
C GLN A 159 -17.03 23.01 5.74
N GLU A 160 -16.03 22.43 5.06
CA GLU A 160 -16.16 21.88 3.71
C GLU A 160 -16.53 20.39 3.79
N GLY A 161 -17.17 19.87 2.74
CA GLY A 161 -17.59 18.47 2.74
C GLY A 161 -16.42 17.48 2.75
N PRO A 162 -16.69 16.17 2.97
CA PRO A 162 -15.61 15.18 3.09
C PRO A 162 -14.85 14.96 1.78
N VAL A 163 -15.47 15.18 0.61
CA VAL A 163 -14.79 15.09 -0.70
C VAL A 163 -13.85 16.29 -0.88
N GLU A 164 -14.33 17.49 -0.54
CA GLU A 164 -13.58 18.74 -0.61
C GLU A 164 -12.38 18.69 0.35
N THR A 165 -12.58 18.19 1.56
CA THR A 165 -11.54 18.04 2.59
C THR A 165 -10.48 17.01 2.16
N LEU A 166 -10.85 15.84 1.64
CA LEU A 166 -9.88 14.88 1.07
C LEU A 166 -9.11 15.48 -0.11
N LYS A 167 -9.81 16.23 -0.98
CA LYS A 167 -9.18 16.91 -2.13
C LYS A 167 -8.16 17.97 -1.69
N GLY A 168 -8.42 18.67 -0.58
CA GLY A 168 -7.48 19.62 0.03
C GLY A 168 -6.29 18.98 0.77
N GLN A 169 -6.33 17.67 1.04
CA GLN A 169 -5.22 16.90 1.62
C GLN A 169 -4.29 16.29 0.54
N SER A 170 -4.73 16.25 -0.72
CA SER A 170 -3.95 15.74 -1.85
C SER A 170 -2.90 16.76 -2.30
N GLY A 171 -1.69 16.32 -2.64
CA GLY A 171 -0.64 17.16 -3.25
C GLY A 171 -0.93 17.61 -4.68
N ASP A 172 -2.03 17.14 -5.27
CA ASP A 172 -2.51 17.47 -6.61
C ASP A 172 -3.91 18.13 -6.57
N SER A 173 -4.22 18.93 -7.59
CA SER A 173 -5.48 19.69 -7.64
C SER A 173 -6.73 18.87 -7.95
N ASP A 174 -6.62 17.56 -8.18
CA ASP A 174 -7.73 16.71 -8.59
C ASP A 174 -8.17 15.69 -7.52
N GLY A 175 -7.26 15.29 -6.63
CA GLY A 175 -7.46 14.28 -5.59
C GLY A 175 -6.82 12.93 -5.92
N ILE A 176 -5.93 12.86 -6.89
CA ILE A 176 -5.37 11.60 -7.41
C ILE A 176 -4.41 10.93 -6.41
N GLU A 177 -3.58 11.71 -5.71
CA GLU A 177 -2.65 11.18 -4.70
C GLU A 177 -3.40 10.56 -3.51
N VAL A 178 -4.40 11.26 -2.95
CA VAL A 178 -5.18 10.73 -1.82
C VAL A 178 -6.01 9.49 -2.20
N LEU A 179 -6.45 9.37 -3.47
CA LEU A 179 -7.06 8.15 -3.99
C LEU A 179 -6.04 6.99 -4.16
N ALA A 180 -4.79 7.28 -4.54
CA ALA A 180 -3.74 6.26 -4.60
C ALA A 180 -3.38 5.74 -3.19
N ILE A 181 -3.19 6.65 -2.23
CA ILE A 181 -2.96 6.31 -0.81
C ILE A 181 -4.09 5.43 -0.27
N LEU A 182 -5.35 5.76 -0.57
CA LEU A 182 -6.52 4.97 -0.16
C LEU A 182 -6.49 3.54 -0.70
N LEU A 183 -6.02 3.34 -1.94
CA LEU A 183 -5.86 2.00 -2.53
C LEU A 183 -4.72 1.22 -1.88
N ASP A 184 -3.56 1.85 -1.67
CA ASP A 184 -2.38 1.20 -1.09
C ASP A 184 -2.60 0.84 0.39
N VAL A 185 -3.27 1.70 1.17
CA VAL A 185 -3.73 1.37 2.53
C VAL A 185 -4.69 0.18 2.52
N LEU A 186 -5.71 0.18 1.67
CA LEU A 186 -6.68 -0.92 1.58
C LEU A 186 -6.10 -2.22 0.98
N ALA A 187 -4.91 -2.18 0.37
CA ALA A 187 -4.19 -3.36 -0.13
C ALA A 187 -3.42 -4.12 0.97
N THR A 188 -3.27 -3.52 2.17
CA THR A 188 -2.65 -4.18 3.34
C THR A 188 -3.60 -5.14 4.07
N GLY A 189 -3.07 -5.90 5.03
CA GLY A 189 -3.88 -6.62 6.01
C GLY A 189 -4.59 -5.68 6.99
N TYR A 190 -5.66 -6.17 7.61
CA TYR A 190 -6.47 -5.43 8.58
C TYR A 190 -6.49 -6.12 9.95
N VAL A 191 -7.04 -5.40 10.93
CA VAL A 191 -7.34 -5.91 12.28
C VAL A 191 -8.83 -5.73 12.59
N HIS A 192 -9.38 -6.58 13.46
CA HIS A 192 -10.75 -6.48 13.98
C HIS A 192 -10.72 -6.10 15.46
N VAL A 193 -10.96 -4.82 15.73
CA VAL A 193 -10.84 -4.21 17.07
C VAL A 193 -12.22 -3.82 17.62
N GLY A 194 -12.29 -3.55 18.93
CA GLY A 194 -13.53 -3.13 19.59
C GLY A 194 -14.63 -4.22 19.66
N GLN A 195 -14.27 -5.50 19.56
CA GLN A 195 -15.23 -6.61 19.44
C GLN A 195 -16.25 -6.62 20.59
N GLY A 196 -17.53 -6.50 20.25
CA GLY A 196 -18.63 -6.41 21.22
C GLY A 196 -18.84 -5.04 21.88
N THR A 197 -18.10 -3.99 21.49
CA THR A 197 -18.32 -2.60 21.93
C THR A 197 -18.99 -1.76 20.83
N PRO A 198 -19.48 -0.54 21.12
CA PRO A 198 -19.95 0.40 20.08
C PRO A 198 -18.87 0.82 19.07
N ASP A 199 -17.61 0.55 19.39
CA ASP A 199 -16.41 0.90 18.63
C ASP A 199 -15.88 -0.28 17.80
N GLU A 200 -16.69 -1.34 17.63
CA GLU A 200 -16.32 -2.49 16.81
C GLU A 200 -16.07 -2.08 15.36
N MET A 201 -14.89 -2.40 14.83
CA MET A 201 -14.48 -1.98 13.49
C MET A 201 -13.35 -2.85 12.91
N TYR A 202 -13.29 -2.83 11.57
CA TYR A 202 -12.22 -3.40 10.77
C TYR A 202 -11.32 -2.26 10.28
N VAL A 203 -10.02 -2.31 10.62
CA VAL A 203 -9.08 -1.19 10.43
C VAL A 203 -7.91 -1.58 9.53
N TRP A 204 -7.65 -0.76 8.52
CA TRP A 204 -6.46 -0.79 7.67
C TRP A 204 -5.56 0.42 7.96
N PRO A 205 -4.23 0.29 7.90
CA PRO A 205 -3.48 -0.97 7.89
C PRO A 205 -3.41 -1.58 9.29
N TYR A 206 -3.06 -2.86 9.38
CA TYR A 206 -2.81 -3.54 10.67
C TYR A 206 -1.69 -2.91 11.53
N PHE A 207 -0.81 -2.07 10.94
CA PHE A 207 0.18 -1.28 11.67
C PHE A 207 -0.44 -0.34 12.72
N THR A 208 -1.70 0.04 12.55
CA THR A 208 -2.47 0.81 13.56
C THR A 208 -2.61 0.12 14.91
N ALA A 209 -2.44 -1.20 14.97
CA ALA A 209 -2.54 -2.02 16.19
C ALA A 209 -1.29 -2.89 16.43
N LYS A 210 -0.12 -2.52 15.87
CA LYS A 210 1.13 -3.24 16.07
C LYS A 210 2.33 -2.29 16.28
N PRO A 211 3.06 -2.38 17.41
CA PRO A 211 4.24 -1.55 17.66
C PRO A 211 5.31 -1.70 16.56
N LEU A 212 5.82 -0.57 16.06
CA LEU A 212 6.72 -0.54 14.90
C LEU A 212 8.07 -1.21 15.15
N ALA A 213 8.55 -1.19 16.40
CA ALA A 213 9.72 -1.94 16.84
C ALA A 213 9.53 -3.47 16.71
N GLY A 214 8.29 -3.96 16.73
CA GLY A 214 7.92 -5.37 16.61
C GLY A 214 7.65 -5.86 15.19
N LEU A 215 7.89 -5.05 14.15
CA LEU A 215 7.71 -5.47 12.76
C LEU A 215 8.85 -6.37 12.29
N THR A 216 8.48 -7.54 11.75
CA THR A 216 9.39 -8.47 11.08
C THR A 216 9.84 -7.91 9.71
N PRO A 217 10.92 -8.43 9.09
CA PRO A 217 11.42 -7.90 7.82
C PRO A 217 10.38 -7.87 6.67
N PRO A 218 9.48 -8.87 6.48
CA PRO A 218 8.40 -8.77 5.50
C PRO A 218 7.42 -7.64 5.82
N GLU A 219 7.02 -7.47 7.08
CA GLU A 219 6.08 -6.42 7.50
C GLU A 219 6.70 -5.02 7.34
N LYS A 220 8.02 -4.88 7.52
CA LYS A 220 8.73 -3.63 7.19
C LYS A 220 8.75 -3.35 5.68
N VAL A 221 8.78 -4.38 4.84
CA VAL A 221 8.61 -4.23 3.37
C VAL A 221 7.17 -3.87 3.01
N GLU A 222 6.17 -4.39 3.72
CA GLU A 222 4.77 -3.99 3.55
C GLU A 222 4.53 -2.52 3.95
N LEU A 223 5.11 -2.06 5.06
CA LEU A 223 5.05 -0.66 5.48
C LEU A 223 5.76 0.27 4.47
N LEU A 224 6.95 -0.10 4.00
CA LEU A 224 7.71 0.64 2.99
C LEU A 224 7.13 0.55 1.56
N ARG A 225 5.93 -0.03 1.39
CA ARG A 225 5.11 0.12 0.17
C ARG A 225 4.05 1.21 0.29
N ILE A 226 3.67 1.59 1.52
CA ILE A 226 2.62 2.59 1.78
C ILE A 226 3.16 3.93 2.31
N VAL A 227 4.39 3.94 2.82
CA VAL A 227 5.13 5.15 3.22
C VAL A 227 6.60 5.08 2.79
N THR A 228 7.30 6.22 2.79
CA THR A 228 8.72 6.28 2.44
C THR A 228 9.63 5.83 3.60
N ALA A 229 10.92 5.65 3.30
CA ALA A 229 11.94 5.38 4.30
C ALA A 229 12.22 6.58 5.25
N GLY A 230 11.80 7.79 4.88
CA GLY A 230 11.83 8.96 5.76
C GLY A 230 10.72 8.87 6.81
N ASP A 231 9.47 8.75 6.34
CA ASP A 231 8.29 8.62 7.22
C ASP A 231 8.45 7.45 8.20
N PHE A 232 8.99 6.31 7.75
CA PHE A 232 9.25 5.17 8.64
C PHE A 232 10.39 5.41 9.66
N ALA A 233 11.33 6.32 9.40
CA ALA A 233 12.30 6.74 10.40
C ALA A 233 11.61 7.64 11.45
N ASP A 234 10.86 8.63 11.00
CA ASP A 234 10.15 9.60 11.86
C ASP A 234 9.11 8.87 12.75
N MET A 235 8.36 7.92 12.19
CA MET A 235 7.47 7.01 12.94
C MET A 235 8.19 6.15 13.99
N GLN A 236 9.45 5.76 13.76
CA GLN A 236 10.23 4.99 14.74
C GLN A 236 10.78 5.89 15.86
N GLU A 237 10.98 7.19 15.62
CA GLU A 237 11.29 8.18 16.67
C GLU A 237 10.03 8.52 17.49
N PHE A 238 8.88 8.67 16.83
CA PHE A 238 7.58 8.88 17.49
C PHE A 238 7.04 7.63 18.21
N GLY A 239 7.43 6.43 17.75
CA GLY A 239 7.11 5.14 18.36
C GLY A 239 5.83 4.46 17.84
N SER A 240 5.00 5.15 17.05
CA SER A 240 3.71 4.63 16.56
C SER A 240 3.43 4.96 15.09
N TYR A 241 2.41 4.29 14.52
CA TYR A 241 2.00 4.49 13.12
C TYR A 241 1.04 5.69 12.99
N ASN A 242 1.51 6.78 12.38
CA ASN A 242 0.76 8.03 12.25
C ASN A 242 0.33 8.39 10.81
N PHE A 243 0.43 7.47 9.84
CA PHE A 243 -0.04 7.69 8.47
C PHE A 243 -1.52 7.27 8.27
N TYR A 244 -2.03 7.36 7.05
CA TYR A 244 -3.45 7.16 6.73
C TYR A 244 -4.01 5.80 7.16
N ARG A 245 -5.14 5.84 7.88
CA ARG A 245 -5.91 4.69 8.37
C ARG A 245 -7.36 4.74 7.86
N VAL A 246 -7.93 3.58 7.54
CA VAL A 246 -9.33 3.40 7.13
C VAL A 246 -10.05 2.50 8.12
N GLY A 247 -11.22 2.92 8.59
CA GLY A 247 -12.07 2.15 9.52
C GLY A 247 -13.46 1.90 8.96
N ILE A 248 -13.91 0.64 8.94
CA ILE A 248 -15.25 0.23 8.48
C ILE A 248 -15.91 -0.59 9.60
N ALA A 249 -17.13 -0.21 10.00
CA ALA A 249 -17.90 -0.94 11.02
C ALA A 249 -18.54 -2.23 10.46
N PRO A 250 -18.91 -3.22 11.30
CA PRO A 250 -19.50 -4.49 10.87
C PRO A 250 -20.76 -4.39 9.99
N ASP A 251 -21.50 -3.28 10.07
CA ASP A 251 -22.68 -2.99 9.25
C ASP A 251 -22.33 -2.42 7.85
N GLY A 252 -21.05 -2.17 7.58
CA GLY A 252 -20.55 -1.57 6.35
C GLY A 252 -20.47 -0.04 6.38
N GLN A 253 -20.73 0.65 7.50
CA GLN A 253 -20.49 2.08 7.58
C GLN A 253 -18.98 2.38 7.48
N TRP A 254 -18.57 3.18 6.49
CA TRP A 254 -17.23 3.76 6.45
C TRP A 254 -17.13 4.83 7.56
N LYS A 255 -16.42 4.52 8.64
CA LYS A 255 -16.31 5.37 9.84
C LYS A 255 -15.32 6.50 9.62
N PHE A 256 -14.12 6.17 9.14
CA PHE A 256 -13.05 7.15 8.92
C PHE A 256 -12.12 6.78 7.76
N PHE A 257 -11.50 7.80 7.19
CA PHE A 257 -10.27 7.74 6.41
C PHE A 257 -9.45 8.98 6.75
N VAL A 258 -8.55 8.85 7.74
CA VAL A 258 -7.81 9.97 8.34
C VAL A 258 -6.33 9.66 8.39
N THR A 259 -5.48 10.68 8.43
CA THR A 259 -4.11 10.53 8.94
C THR A 259 -4.14 10.03 10.39
N GLY A 260 -3.02 9.48 10.84
CA GLY A 260 -2.82 9.23 12.26
C GLY A 260 -2.56 10.52 13.03
N ASP A 261 -2.19 10.30 14.29
CA ASP A 261 -1.68 11.27 15.27
C ASP A 261 -0.36 10.67 15.77
#